data_AF-A0A378AH52-F1
#
_entry.id   AF-A0A378AH52-F1
#
_cell.length_a   1.000
_cell.length_b   1.000
_cell.length_c   1.000
_cell.angle_alpha   90.00
_cell.angle_beta   90.00
_cell.angle_gamma   90.00
#
_symmetry.space_group_name_H-M   'P 1'
#
loop_
_entity.id
_entity.type
_entity.pdbx_description
1 polymer ?
#
loop_
_entity_poly.entity_id
_entity_poly.type
_entity_poly.pdbx_seq_one_letter_code
_entity_poly.pdbx_strand_id
1 'polypeptide(L)'
;MNNSFNDRCLALGVRRDWYHSGSGWTFKGVYGYTGEFFFDAFEHCGDHGSYKDFKDATGIGFSPYIYHAIQYNFTDYFAVESGIIIPSVFVISIQWSFR
;
A
#
# COMPACT_ATOMS: atom_id res chain seq x y z
N MET A 1 -9.36 -6.67 -7.51
CA MET A 1 -9.13 -5.38 -8.20
C MET A 1 -8.62 -5.71 -9.60
N ASN A 2 -8.86 -4.85 -10.59
CA ASN A 2 -8.18 -4.98 -11.88
C ASN A 2 -7.01 -3.99 -11.92
N ASN A 3 -5.87 -4.41 -12.44
CA ASN A 3 -4.76 -3.50 -12.75
C ASN A 3 -5.11 -2.63 -13.98
N SER A 4 -4.23 -1.69 -14.34
CA SER A 4 -4.39 -0.83 -15.54
C SER A 4 -4.43 -1.60 -16.87
N PHE A 5 -4.11 -2.88 -16.86
CA PHE A 5 -4.12 -3.79 -18.00
C PHE A 5 -5.34 -4.73 -18.00
N ASN A 6 -6.30 -4.49 -17.09
CA ASN A 6 -7.53 -5.26 -16.91
C ASN A 6 -7.33 -6.68 -16.35
N ASP A 7 -6.14 -7.00 -15.84
CA ASP A 7 -5.88 -8.28 -15.16
C ASP A 7 -6.40 -8.23 -13.74
N ARG A 8 -7.03 -9.32 -13.31
CA ARG A 8 -7.46 -9.49 -11.94
C ARG A 8 -6.23 -9.69 -11.06
N CYS A 9 -6.11 -8.87 -10.04
CA CYS A 9 -5.07 -8.94 -9.02
C CYS A 9 -5.69 -9.09 -7.63
N LEU A 10 -5.05 -9.88 -6.78
CA LEU A 10 -5.34 -9.93 -5.35
C LEU A 10 -4.37 -9.01 -4.62
N ALA A 11 -4.91 -8.15 -3.77
CA ALA A 11 -4.14 -7.27 -2.90
C ALA A 11 -4.38 -7.69 -1.45
N LEU A 12 -3.31 -8.04 -0.75
CA LEU A 12 -3.32 -8.32 0.69
C LEU A 12 -2.46 -7.26 1.37
N GLY A 13 -2.99 -6.60 2.38
CA GLY A 13 -2.26 -5.58 3.10
C GLY A 13 -2.51 -5.65 4.59
N VAL A 14 -1.45 -5.43 5.36
CA VAL A 14 -1.54 -5.24 6.80
C VAL A 14 -1.14 -3.81 7.14
N ARG A 15 -1.95 -3.17 7.97
CA ARG A 15 -1.60 -1.89 8.58
C ARG A 15 -1.11 -2.14 10.00
N ARG A 16 0.00 -1.52 10.36
CA ARG A 16 0.54 -1.47 11.71
C ARG A 16 0.73 -0.02 12.13
N ASP A 17 0.08 0.36 13.21
CA ASP A 17 0.36 1.61 13.89
C ASP A 17 1.48 1.32 14.89
N TRP A 18 2.69 1.79 14.57
CA TRP A 18 3.91 1.47 15.31
C TRP A 18 4.06 2.30 16.57
N TYR A 19 3.57 3.53 16.52
CA TYR A 19 3.64 4.46 17.64
C TYR A 19 2.44 5.40 17.60
N HIS A 20 1.87 5.67 18.77
CA HIS A 20 0.84 6.67 18.97
C HIS A 20 1.23 7.51 20.19
N SER A 21 1.32 8.83 20.01
CA SER A 21 1.63 9.77 21.06
C SER A 21 0.35 10.45 21.58
N GLY A 22 0.29 10.70 22.89
CA GLY A 22 -0.76 11.54 23.48
C GLY A 22 -0.77 12.99 22.97
N SER A 23 0.27 13.41 22.22
CA SER A 23 0.36 14.72 21.54
C SER A 23 -0.23 14.74 20.12
N GLY A 24 -0.87 13.65 19.68
CA GLY A 24 -1.57 13.58 18.38
C GLY A 24 -0.75 12.98 17.24
N TRP A 25 0.52 12.63 17.45
CA TRP A 25 1.35 11.98 16.44
C TRP A 25 1.11 10.48 16.35
N THR A 26 1.06 9.93 15.13
CA THR A 26 1.00 8.49 14.87
C THR A 26 1.99 8.11 13.77
N PHE A 27 2.82 7.10 14.01
CA PHE A 27 3.66 6.50 12.98
C PHE A 27 3.02 5.20 12.48
N LYS A 28 2.78 5.12 11.17
CA LYS A 28 2.08 4.01 10.53
C LYS A 28 2.97 3.35 9.49
N GLY A 29 2.86 2.03 9.41
CA GLY A 29 3.37 1.23 8.31
C GLY A 29 2.22 0.44 7.68
N VAL A 30 2.09 0.51 6.36
CA VAL A 30 1.25 -0.40 5.59
C VAL A 30 2.17 -1.26 4.75
N TYR A 31 2.00 -2.57 4.86
CA TYR A 31 2.77 -3.55 4.12
C TYR A 31 1.77 -4.32 3.28
N GLY A 32 1.76 -3.99 1.99
CA GLY A 32 0.89 -4.56 0.99
C GLY A 32 1.66 -5.42 0.01
N TYR A 33 1.04 -6.53 -0.36
CA TYR A 33 1.41 -7.35 -1.50
C TYR A 33 0.24 -7.31 -2.48
N THR A 34 0.50 -6.88 -3.71
CA THR A 34 -0.45 -7.04 -4.81
C THR A 34 0.25 -7.81 -5.92
N GLY A 35 -0.31 -8.92 -6.37
CA GLY A 35 0.35 -9.73 -7.38
C GLY A 35 -0.39 -11.00 -7.74
N GLU A 36 0.34 -11.86 -8.43
CA GLU A 36 -0.05 -13.23 -8.74
C GLU A 36 -0.21 -14.03 -7.45
N PHE A 37 -1.22 -14.90 -7.46
CA PHE A 37 -1.48 -15.87 -6.40
C PHE A 37 -1.68 -17.24 -7.07
N PHE A 38 -1.59 -18.31 -6.29
CA PHE A 38 -1.77 -19.71 -6.72
C PHE A 38 -3.18 -20.06 -7.25
N PHE A 39 -4.02 -19.06 -7.57
CA PHE A 39 -5.33 -19.25 -8.17
C PHE A 39 -5.30 -18.72 -9.61
N ASP A 40 -5.76 -19.54 -10.55
CA ASP A 40 -5.80 -19.24 -12.01
C ASP A 40 -6.41 -17.86 -12.32
N ALA A 41 -7.32 -17.38 -11.47
CA ALA A 41 -7.95 -16.09 -11.61
C ALA A 41 -7.00 -14.88 -11.49
N PHE A 42 -5.78 -15.04 -10.97
CA PHE A 42 -4.82 -13.95 -10.74
C PHE A 42 -3.46 -14.19 -11.40
N GLU A 43 -3.29 -15.27 -12.18
CA GLU A 43 -2.02 -15.71 -12.75
C GLU A 43 -1.43 -14.70 -13.75
N HIS A 44 -2.27 -13.92 -14.42
CA HIS A 44 -1.86 -12.93 -15.41
C HIS A 44 -1.53 -11.54 -14.83
N CYS A 45 -1.73 -11.35 -13.52
CA CYS A 45 -1.51 -10.04 -12.88
C CYS A 45 -0.07 -9.52 -13.05
N GLY A 46 0.92 -10.42 -13.18
CA GLY A 46 2.33 -10.08 -13.32
C GLY A 46 2.88 -10.08 -14.73
N ASP A 47 2.04 -10.27 -15.75
CA ASP A 47 2.53 -10.38 -17.14
C ASP A 47 2.94 -9.01 -17.74
N HIS A 48 2.58 -7.90 -17.09
CA HIS A 48 2.74 -6.54 -17.59
C HIS A 48 3.20 -5.53 -16.51
N GLY A 49 3.90 -4.48 -16.94
CA GLY A 49 4.30 -3.35 -16.09
C GLY A 49 5.35 -3.69 -15.03
N SER A 50 5.38 -2.92 -13.94
CA SER A 50 6.33 -3.13 -12.83
C SER A 50 6.24 -4.53 -12.22
N TYR A 51 5.08 -5.18 -12.30
CA TYR A 51 4.88 -6.56 -11.83
C TYR A 51 5.69 -7.58 -12.65
N LYS A 52 5.95 -7.31 -13.94
CA LYS A 52 6.79 -8.14 -14.81
C LYS A 52 8.27 -8.03 -14.44
N ASP A 53 8.75 -6.81 -14.13
CA ASP A 53 10.13 -6.60 -13.70
C ASP A 53 10.43 -7.38 -12.40
N PHE A 54 9.46 -7.43 -11.48
CA PHE A 54 9.54 -8.27 -10.28
C PHE A 54 9.41 -9.78 -10.60
N LYS A 55 8.57 -10.17 -11.55
CA LYS A 55 8.44 -11.56 -12.04
C LYS A 55 9.76 -12.07 -12.61
N ASP A 56 10.42 -11.27 -13.43
CA ASP A 56 11.68 -11.62 -14.08
C ASP A 56 12.84 -11.73 -13.07
N ALA A 57 12.80 -10.96 -11.98
CA ALA A 57 13.82 -10.99 -10.93
C ALA A 57 13.59 -12.08 -9.86
N THR A 58 12.33 -12.39 -9.52
CA THR A 58 11.98 -13.22 -8.35
C THR A 58 11.22 -14.51 -8.70
N GLY A 59 10.78 -14.65 -9.95
CA GLY A 59 9.92 -15.74 -10.42
C GLY A 59 8.44 -15.58 -10.08
N ILE A 60 8.05 -14.52 -9.37
CA ILE A 60 6.65 -14.25 -8.96
C ILE A 60 6.30 -12.82 -9.38
N GLY A 61 5.19 -12.65 -10.11
CA GLY A 61 4.75 -11.32 -10.52
C GLY A 61 4.04 -10.57 -9.41
N PHE A 62 4.72 -9.63 -8.75
CA PHE A 62 4.13 -8.83 -7.69
C PHE A 62 4.64 -7.40 -7.64
N SER A 63 3.89 -6.51 -6.99
CA SER A 63 4.32 -5.16 -6.65
C SER A 63 4.22 -4.98 -5.13
N PRO A 64 5.36 -4.83 -4.43
CA PRO A 64 5.36 -4.56 -3.01
C PRO A 64 4.91 -3.13 -2.76
N TYR A 65 3.81 -2.98 -2.01
CA TYR A 65 3.35 -1.68 -1.54
C TYR A 65 3.80 -1.51 -0.09
N ILE A 66 5.03 -1.04 0.08
CA ILE A 66 5.54 -0.66 1.41
C ILE A 66 5.32 0.83 1.58
N TYR A 67 4.41 1.18 2.47
CA TYR A 67 4.06 2.56 2.80
C TYR A 67 4.42 2.86 4.25
N HIS A 68 5.23 3.89 4.45
CA HIS A 68 5.54 4.42 5.77
C HIS A 68 5.07 5.85 5.85
N ALA A 69 4.34 6.18 6.92
CA ALA A 69 3.73 7.48 7.07
C ALA A 69 3.76 7.99 8.50
N ILE A 70 3.87 9.31 8.62
CA ILE A 70 3.68 10.04 9.86
C ILE A 70 2.36 10.80 9.70
N GLN A 71 1.47 10.61 10.67
CA GLN A 71 0.22 11.33 10.80
C GLN A 71 0.25 12.25 12.01
N TYR A 72 -0.30 13.45 11.84
CA TYR A 72 -0.62 14.36 12.92
C TYR A 72 -2.14 14.59 12.99
N ASN A 73 -2.71 14.29 14.15
CA ASN A 73 -4.11 14.54 14.47
C ASN A 73 -4.25 15.96 15.04
N PHE A 74 -4.90 16.86 14.31
CA PHE A 74 -5.20 18.21 14.84
C PHE A 74 -6.42 18.19 15.75
N THR A 75 -7.34 17.26 15.49
CA THR A 75 -8.54 16.99 16.31
C THR A 75 -8.84 15.49 16.25
N ASP A 76 -9.82 15.03 17.01
CA ASP A 76 -10.31 13.64 16.94
C ASP A 76 -10.96 13.28 15.59
N TYR A 77 -11.25 14.28 14.75
CA TYR A 77 -11.96 14.12 13.48
C TYR A 77 -11.11 14.45 12.25
N PHE A 78 -9.99 15.17 12.42
CA PHE A 78 -9.18 15.68 11.33
C PHE A 78 -7.70 15.41 11.57
N ALA A 79 -7.08 14.74 10.61
CA ALA A 79 -5.65 14.45 10.61
C ALA A 79 -5.03 14.66 9.24
N VAL A 80 -3.75 15.04 9.23
CA VAL A 80 -2.93 15.08 8.01
C VAL A 80 -1.86 14.02 8.14
N GLU A 81 -1.66 13.27 7.06
CA GLU A 81 -0.69 12.21 6.97
C GLU A 81 0.24 12.46 5.78
N SER A 82 1.53 12.22 5.99
CA SER A 82 2.54 12.25 4.94
C SER A 82 3.39 11.00 5.00
N GLY A 83 3.66 10.41 3.84
CA GLY A 83 4.42 9.17 3.77
C GLY A 83 5.05 8.91 2.41
N ILE A 84 5.79 7.81 2.35
CA ILE A 84 6.46 7.34 1.14
C ILE A 84 5.99 5.92 0.86
N ILE A 85 5.53 5.68 -0.36
CA ILE A 85 5.35 4.35 -0.93
C ILE A 85 6.61 4.02 -1.72
N ILE A 86 7.36 3.03 -1.24
CA ILE A 86 8.58 2.54 -1.90
C ILE A 86 8.19 1.94 -3.27
N PRO A 87 8.96 2.20 -4.34
CA PRO A 87 10.29 2.82 -4.35
C PRO A 87 10.35 4.35 -4.37
N SER A 88 9.31 5.07 -4.79
CA SER A 88 9.50 6.50 -5.13
C SER A 88 8.26 7.39 -5.10
N VAL A 89 7.13 6.93 -4.57
CA VAL A 89 5.91 7.76 -4.54
C VAL A 89 5.80 8.43 -3.19
N PHE A 90 5.86 9.76 -3.17
CA PHE A 90 5.54 10.56 -1.99
C PHE A 90 4.04 10.84 -1.93
N VAL A 91 3.43 10.68 -0.76
CA VAL A 91 2.00 10.82 -0.54
C VAL A 91 1.75 11.81 0.58
N ILE A 92 0.81 12.73 0.35
CA ILE A 92 0.18 13.53 1.41
C ILE A 92 -1.31 13.21 1.35
N SER A 93 -1.89 12.89 2.50
CA SER A 93 -3.32 12.61 2.61
C SER A 93 -3.95 13.34 3.78
N ILE A 94 -5.24 13.60 3.65
CA ILE A 94 -6.09 14.17 4.70
C ILE A 94 -7.04 13.07 5.12
N GLN A 95 -7.09 12.79 6.43
CA GLN A 95 -8.05 11.86 7.01
C GLN A 95 -9.14 12.63 7.75
N TRP A 96 -10.39 12.30 7.40
CA TRP A 96 -11.58 12.79 8.08
C TRP A 96 -12.34 11.61 8.68
N SER A 97 -12.68 11.70 9.96
CA SER A 97 -13.50 10.73 10.68
C SER A 97 -14.88 11.32 10.96
N PHE A 98 -15.95 10.61 10.64
CA PHE A 98 -17.35 11.05 10.81
C PHE A 98 -18.04 10.41 12.01
N ARG A 99 -17.26 10.12 13.06
CA ARG A 99 -17.75 9.41 14.23
C ARG A 99 -18.88 10.16 14.93
#